data_AF-A0A3N5TW33-F1
#
_entry.id   AF-A0A3N5TW33-F1
#
_cell.length_a   1.000
_cell.length_b   1.000
_cell.length_c   1.000
_cell.angle_alpha   90.00
_cell.angle_beta   90.00
_cell.angle_gamma   90.00
#
_symmetry.space_group_name_H-M   'P 1'
#
loop_
_entity.id
_entity.type
_entity.pdbx_description
1 polymer ?
#
loop_
_entity_poly.entity_id
_entity_poly.type
_entity_poly.pdbx_seq_one_letter_code
_entity_poly.pdbx_strand_id
1 'polypeptide(L)'
;MQQVFVGLSLHRPEMIPLISEAMRRPEAIFLEEPPAPGFDQMIRGELSVDDYLLPIDAEYPAFSRTMCLLLRELHAEGKKIYQVEPFIESLLSIHESFADGHKPDDLTKSSIHFYVYHAERAATGALLAYYQTVGTGTFEKAIEAIIRFARADAARFRLRDSLRAQALVSLVQEYPSSYIESGLIHYQLWRLLRDRFPSHGRVQPLFLADAALKSMGEKGHLYGPGDQLTLLYIFHPTISQPGWEKLLAARSMIYSKILEKQESDEEGGTFPHLRD
;
A
#
# COMPACT_ATOMS: atom_id res chain seq x y z
N MET A 1 -25.95 11.67 2.73
CA MET A 1 -24.85 11.85 1.76
C MET A 1 -23.80 10.81 2.10
N GLN A 2 -23.39 9.99 1.15
CA GLN A 2 -22.41 8.94 1.40
C GLN A 2 -21.07 9.53 1.85
N GLN A 3 -20.41 8.91 2.82
CA GLN A 3 -19.10 9.33 3.32
C GLN A 3 -18.05 8.25 3.07
N VAL A 4 -16.99 8.58 2.36
CA VAL A 4 -15.90 7.66 2.06
C VAL A 4 -14.61 8.24 2.61
N PHE A 5 -13.94 7.49 3.47
CA PHE A 5 -12.67 7.86 4.06
C PHE A 5 -11.58 6.97 3.50
N VAL A 6 -10.54 7.55 2.91
CA VAL A 6 -9.34 6.82 2.51
C VAL A 6 -8.30 7.02 3.61
N GLY A 7 -8.13 6.00 4.44
CA GLY A 7 -7.20 6.01 5.57
C GLY A 7 -5.78 5.74 5.11
N LEU A 8 -4.96 6.78 5.05
CA LEU A 8 -3.55 6.72 4.69
C LEU A 8 -2.74 6.51 5.97
N SER A 9 -2.16 5.31 6.11
CA SER A 9 -1.42 4.88 7.30
C SER A 9 -0.07 4.23 6.94
N LEU A 10 0.77 4.09 7.96
CA LEU A 10 1.89 3.18 7.97
C LEU A 10 1.42 1.82 8.51
N HIS A 11 1.94 0.73 7.97
CA HIS A 11 1.73 -0.63 8.49
C HIS A 11 2.70 -0.89 9.65
N ARG A 12 2.49 -0.16 10.75
CA ARG A 12 3.31 -0.26 11.96
C ARG A 12 2.42 -0.46 13.19
N PRO A 13 2.79 -1.31 14.17
CA PRO A 13 1.94 -1.64 15.32
C PRO A 13 1.44 -0.40 16.09
N GLU A 14 2.27 0.61 16.25
CA GLU A 14 1.92 1.85 16.95
C GLU A 14 0.79 2.66 16.28
N MET A 15 0.50 2.40 15.00
CA MET A 15 -0.57 3.06 14.26
C MET A 15 -1.95 2.44 14.53
N ILE A 16 -2.00 1.22 15.08
CA ILE A 16 -3.24 0.48 15.31
C ILE A 16 -4.29 1.27 16.11
N PRO A 17 -3.96 2.01 17.19
CA PRO A 17 -4.96 2.81 17.90
C PRO A 17 -5.63 3.86 17.01
N LEU A 18 -4.87 4.52 16.14
CA LEU A 18 -5.39 5.54 15.21
C LEU A 18 -6.19 4.91 14.08
N ILE A 19 -5.75 3.75 13.58
CA ILE A 19 -6.48 2.96 12.59
C ILE A 19 -7.82 2.49 13.19
N SER A 20 -7.82 1.95 14.40
CA SER A 20 -9.01 1.52 15.13
C SER A 20 -10.03 2.65 15.29
N GLU A 21 -9.59 3.82 15.77
CA GLU A 21 -10.47 4.98 15.91
C GLU A 21 -11.09 5.39 14.57
N ALA A 22 -10.31 5.36 13.50
CA ALA A 22 -10.78 5.74 12.17
C ALA A 22 -11.74 4.70 11.58
N MET A 23 -11.49 3.40 11.77
CA MET A 23 -12.32 2.29 11.28
C MET A 23 -13.64 2.15 12.05
N ARG A 24 -13.69 2.54 13.33
CA ARG A 24 -14.93 2.48 14.13
C ARG A 24 -16.00 3.48 13.67
N ARG A 25 -15.66 4.52 12.93
CA ARG A 25 -16.64 5.56 12.52
C ARG A 25 -17.55 5.06 11.38
N PRO A 26 -17.04 4.46 10.29
CA PRO A 26 -17.88 4.05 9.17
C PRO A 26 -18.54 2.68 9.38
N GLU A 27 -19.50 2.33 8.52
CA GLU A 27 -20.23 1.05 8.59
C GLU A 27 -19.44 -0.10 7.93
N ALA A 28 -18.80 0.20 6.79
CA ALA A 28 -18.01 -0.76 6.03
C ALA A 28 -16.52 -0.39 6.00
N ILE A 29 -15.67 -1.41 5.95
CA ILE A 29 -14.21 -1.35 5.95
C ILE A 29 -13.71 -2.16 4.76
N PHE A 30 -12.85 -1.55 3.95
CA PHE A 30 -12.23 -2.15 2.78
C PHE A 30 -10.72 -2.17 2.96
N LEU A 31 -10.16 -3.37 3.09
CA LEU A 31 -8.76 -3.62 3.45
C LEU A 31 -7.85 -3.57 2.23
N GLU A 32 -6.57 -3.23 2.43
CA GLU A 32 -5.53 -3.27 1.40
C GLU A 32 -4.86 -4.66 1.33
N GLU A 33 -5.68 -5.69 1.21
CA GLU A 33 -5.22 -7.08 1.10
C GLU A 33 -6.11 -7.86 0.11
N PRO A 34 -5.54 -8.86 -0.59
CA PRO A 34 -6.32 -9.70 -1.49
C PRO A 34 -7.24 -10.62 -0.69
N PRO A 35 -8.35 -11.10 -1.27
CA PRO A 35 -9.14 -12.15 -0.66
C PRO A 35 -8.29 -13.37 -0.29
N ALA A 36 -8.37 -13.81 0.96
CA ALA A 36 -7.58 -14.92 1.49
C ALA A 36 -8.49 -16.04 2.03
N PRO A 37 -8.19 -17.33 1.72
CA PRO A 37 -8.88 -18.45 2.36
C PRO A 37 -8.80 -18.36 3.88
N GLY A 38 -9.93 -18.61 4.56
CA GLY A 38 -9.99 -18.61 6.02
C GLY A 38 -10.19 -17.23 6.66
N PHE A 39 -10.20 -16.12 5.89
CA PHE A 39 -10.46 -14.78 6.43
C PHE A 39 -11.79 -14.72 7.21
N ASP A 40 -12.88 -15.21 6.62
CA ASP A 40 -14.20 -15.25 7.27
C ASP A 40 -14.20 -16.07 8.58
N GLN A 41 -13.46 -17.18 8.61
CA GLN A 41 -13.33 -17.99 9.82
C GLN A 41 -12.50 -17.26 10.87
N MET A 42 -11.44 -16.55 10.46
CA MET A 42 -10.59 -15.75 11.34
C MET A 42 -11.37 -14.60 11.97
N ILE A 43 -12.10 -13.79 11.20
CA ILE A 43 -12.88 -12.66 11.74
C ILE A 43 -14.04 -13.11 12.64
N ARG A 44 -14.60 -14.30 12.41
CA ARG A 44 -15.60 -14.94 13.29
C ARG A 44 -15.00 -15.62 14.51
N GLY A 45 -13.68 -15.83 14.52
CA GLY A 45 -12.97 -16.50 15.59
C GLY A 45 -13.02 -18.03 15.59
N GLU A 46 -13.44 -18.61 14.47
CA GLU A 46 -13.44 -20.05 14.20
C GLU A 46 -12.05 -20.57 13.83
N LEU A 47 -11.21 -19.71 13.25
CA LEU A 47 -9.79 -19.94 12.97
C LEU A 47 -8.95 -19.01 13.87
N SER A 48 -7.86 -19.53 14.43
CA SER A 48 -6.96 -18.68 15.23
C SER A 48 -6.23 -17.68 14.33
N VAL A 49 -5.86 -16.52 14.89
CA VAL A 49 -5.09 -15.51 14.13
C VAL A 49 -3.75 -16.09 13.68
N ASP A 50 -3.10 -16.87 14.54
CA ASP A 50 -1.80 -17.45 14.24
C ASP A 50 -1.91 -18.50 13.11
N ASP A 51 -2.98 -19.32 13.10
CA ASP A 51 -3.22 -20.29 12.00
C ASP A 51 -3.59 -19.60 10.68
N TYR A 52 -4.36 -18.50 10.75
CA TYR A 52 -4.69 -17.69 9.57
C TYR A 52 -3.45 -17.05 8.94
N LEU A 53 -2.52 -16.56 9.77
CA LEU A 53 -1.30 -15.90 9.31
C LEU A 53 -0.20 -16.87 8.91
N LEU A 54 -0.23 -18.12 9.38
CA LEU A 54 0.80 -19.13 9.08
C LEU A 54 1.13 -19.30 7.58
N PRO A 55 0.15 -19.35 6.65
CA PRO A 55 0.45 -19.45 5.21
C PRO A 55 0.73 -18.08 4.55
N ILE A 56 0.60 -16.97 5.26
CA ILE A 56 0.72 -15.61 4.72
C ILE A 56 2.14 -15.08 4.99
N ASP A 57 2.87 -14.74 3.92
CA ASP A 57 4.18 -14.08 4.03
C ASP A 57 4.00 -12.60 4.39
N ALA A 58 3.80 -12.32 5.68
CA ALA A 58 3.57 -10.99 6.21
C ALA A 58 4.90 -10.22 6.41
N GLU A 59 5.07 -9.09 5.71
CA GLU A 59 6.23 -8.21 5.86
C GLU A 59 6.38 -7.65 7.29
N TYR A 60 5.25 -7.47 7.98
CA TYR A 60 5.15 -6.89 9.33
C TYR A 60 4.31 -7.82 10.24
N PRO A 61 4.91 -8.89 10.80
CA PRO A 61 4.17 -9.89 11.57
C PRO A 61 3.44 -9.34 12.80
N ALA A 62 4.08 -8.45 13.57
CA ALA A 62 3.46 -7.87 14.77
C ALA A 62 2.28 -6.97 14.40
N PHE A 63 2.43 -6.13 13.38
CA PHE A 63 1.33 -5.33 12.85
C PHE A 63 0.19 -6.23 12.36
N SER A 64 0.49 -7.23 11.52
CA SER A 64 -0.52 -8.10 10.89
C SER A 64 -1.33 -8.87 11.93
N ARG A 65 -0.67 -9.40 12.96
CA ARG A 65 -1.32 -10.07 14.08
C ARG A 65 -2.25 -9.13 14.84
N THR A 66 -1.77 -7.93 15.17
CA THR A 66 -2.55 -6.93 15.93
C THR A 66 -3.73 -6.43 15.10
N MET A 67 -3.54 -6.26 13.79
CA MET A 67 -4.59 -5.88 12.85
C MET A 67 -5.67 -6.95 12.77
N CYS A 68 -5.32 -8.24 12.64
CA CYS A 68 -6.30 -9.33 12.65
C CYS A 68 -7.16 -9.35 13.92
N LEU A 69 -6.55 -9.10 15.09
CA LEU A 69 -7.28 -8.99 16.35
C LEU A 69 -8.25 -7.80 16.34
N LEU A 70 -7.82 -6.63 15.86
CA LEU A 70 -8.69 -5.47 15.68
C LEU A 70 -9.85 -5.76 14.72
N LEU A 71 -9.60 -6.45 13.61
CA LEU A 71 -10.64 -6.82 12.63
C LEU A 71 -11.69 -7.75 13.25
N ARG A 72 -11.30 -8.70 14.11
CA ARG A 72 -12.24 -9.52 14.89
C ARG A 72 -13.11 -8.69 15.81
N GLU A 73 -12.54 -7.72 16.51
CA GLU A 73 -13.31 -6.80 17.36
C GLU A 73 -14.30 -5.97 16.55
N LEU A 74 -13.86 -5.38 15.44
CA LEU A 74 -14.71 -4.59 14.55
C LEU A 74 -15.83 -5.43 13.94
N HIS A 75 -15.54 -6.68 13.56
CA HIS A 75 -16.55 -7.61 13.07
C HIS A 75 -17.58 -7.95 14.17
N ALA A 76 -17.14 -8.20 15.41
CA ALA A 76 -18.04 -8.40 16.56
C ALA A 76 -18.91 -7.16 16.87
N GLU A 77 -18.42 -5.95 16.59
CA GLU A 77 -19.19 -4.71 16.65
C GLU A 77 -20.16 -4.51 15.47
N GLY A 78 -20.20 -5.45 14.53
CA GLY A 78 -21.12 -5.45 13.40
C GLY A 78 -20.62 -4.72 12.15
N LYS A 79 -19.33 -4.34 12.10
CA LYS A 79 -18.72 -3.74 10.89
C LYS A 79 -18.73 -4.74 9.75
N LYS A 80 -18.94 -4.24 8.52
CA LYS A 80 -18.77 -5.03 7.30
C LYS A 80 -17.33 -4.88 6.83
N ILE A 81 -16.62 -6.00 6.63
CA ILE A 81 -15.19 -5.99 6.33
C ILE A 81 -14.96 -6.75 5.04
N TYR A 82 -14.24 -6.14 4.11
CA TYR A 82 -13.97 -6.68 2.77
C TYR A 82 -12.49 -6.58 2.45
N GLN A 83 -11.93 -7.65 1.88
CA GLN A 83 -10.59 -7.66 1.30
C GLN A 83 -10.69 -7.21 -0.16
N VAL A 84 -10.08 -6.08 -0.53
CA VAL A 84 -10.19 -5.51 -1.88
C VAL A 84 -8.82 -5.03 -2.37
N GLU A 85 -8.06 -5.96 -2.94
CA GLU A 85 -6.77 -5.67 -3.57
C GLU A 85 -6.61 -6.50 -4.87
N PRO A 86 -7.25 -6.07 -5.98
CA PRO A 86 -7.29 -6.84 -7.21
C PRO A 86 -5.92 -6.97 -7.90
N PHE A 87 -4.97 -6.08 -7.63
CA PHE A 87 -3.63 -6.19 -8.20
C PHE A 87 -2.90 -7.40 -7.59
N ILE A 88 -2.93 -7.54 -6.26
CA ILE A 88 -2.26 -8.64 -5.56
C ILE A 88 -3.02 -9.95 -5.79
N GLU A 89 -4.35 -9.94 -5.80
CA GLU A 89 -5.17 -11.11 -6.17
C GLU A 89 -4.77 -11.63 -7.55
N SER A 90 -4.68 -10.73 -8.54
CA SER A 90 -4.21 -11.11 -9.88
C SER A 90 -2.76 -11.62 -9.88
N LEU A 91 -1.88 -11.08 -9.04
CA LEU A 91 -0.49 -11.53 -8.97
C LEU A 91 -0.38 -12.95 -8.39
N LEU A 92 -1.17 -13.26 -7.35
CA LEU A 92 -1.26 -14.60 -6.77
C LEU A 92 -1.76 -15.61 -7.81
N SER A 93 -2.82 -15.30 -8.56
CA SER A 93 -3.31 -16.19 -9.62
C SER A 93 -2.28 -16.42 -10.73
N ILE A 94 -1.46 -15.41 -11.06
CA ILE A 94 -0.37 -15.57 -12.04
C ILE A 94 0.71 -16.51 -11.49
N HIS A 95 1.07 -16.38 -10.21
CA HIS A 95 2.05 -17.26 -9.58
C HIS A 95 1.57 -18.72 -9.54
N GLU A 96 0.31 -18.96 -9.19
CA GLU A 96 -0.31 -20.29 -9.23
C GLU A 96 -0.30 -20.87 -10.66
N SER A 97 -0.73 -20.08 -11.65
CA SER A 97 -0.74 -20.50 -13.05
C SER A 97 0.66 -20.89 -13.56
N PHE A 98 1.70 -20.14 -13.17
CA PHE A 98 3.09 -20.47 -13.51
C PHE A 98 3.62 -21.68 -12.76
N ALA A 99 3.20 -21.89 -11.50
CA ALA A 99 3.52 -23.11 -10.76
C ALA A 99 2.93 -24.37 -11.44
N ASP A 100 1.77 -24.22 -12.09
CA ASP A 100 1.13 -25.25 -12.92
C ASP A 100 1.77 -25.43 -14.31
N GLY A 101 2.81 -24.67 -14.65
CA GLY A 101 3.60 -24.81 -15.87
C GLY A 101 3.19 -23.90 -17.04
N HIS A 102 2.23 -22.99 -16.84
CA HIS A 102 1.92 -21.96 -17.82
C HIS A 102 3.05 -20.92 -17.90
N LYS A 103 3.07 -20.18 -19.01
CA LYS A 103 4.11 -19.19 -19.32
C LYS A 103 3.51 -17.80 -19.47
N PRO A 104 4.34 -16.75 -19.35
CA PRO A 104 3.91 -15.38 -19.62
C PRO A 104 3.20 -15.16 -20.96
N ASP A 105 3.60 -15.90 -22.01
CA ASP A 105 3.01 -15.80 -23.35
C ASP A 105 1.58 -16.37 -23.43
N ASP A 106 1.16 -17.16 -22.43
CA ASP A 106 -0.19 -17.72 -22.33
C ASP A 106 -1.19 -16.69 -21.76
N LEU A 107 -0.71 -15.55 -21.23
CA LEU A 107 -1.56 -14.49 -20.72
C LEU A 107 -2.30 -13.77 -21.86
N THR A 108 -3.62 -13.69 -21.74
CA THR A 108 -4.46 -12.96 -22.70
C THR A 108 -4.18 -11.45 -22.62
N LYS A 109 -3.79 -10.83 -23.74
CA LYS A 109 -3.34 -9.41 -23.79
C LYS A 109 -4.34 -8.37 -23.28
N SER A 110 -5.63 -8.71 -23.24
CA SER A 110 -6.70 -7.84 -22.73
C SER A 110 -7.10 -8.13 -21.28
N SER A 111 -6.49 -9.12 -20.62
CA SER A 111 -6.82 -9.49 -19.24
C SER A 111 -6.11 -8.60 -18.22
N ILE A 112 -6.69 -8.51 -17.03
CA ILE A 112 -6.04 -7.89 -15.87
C ILE A 112 -4.67 -8.51 -15.58
N HIS A 113 -4.56 -9.84 -15.70
CA HIS A 113 -3.32 -10.58 -15.44
C HIS A 113 -2.17 -10.15 -16.35
N PHE A 114 -2.45 -9.88 -17.63
CA PHE A 114 -1.44 -9.38 -18.56
C PHE A 114 -0.89 -8.02 -18.13
N TYR A 115 -1.77 -7.07 -17.77
CA TYR A 115 -1.34 -5.74 -17.33
C TYR A 115 -0.58 -5.79 -15.99
N VAL A 116 -1.06 -6.59 -15.03
CA VAL A 116 -0.41 -6.79 -13.73
C VAL A 116 0.98 -7.42 -13.92
N TYR A 117 1.09 -8.50 -14.69
CA TYR A 117 2.36 -9.15 -15.00
C TYR A 117 3.37 -8.17 -15.61
N HIS A 118 2.96 -7.37 -16.60
CA HIS A 118 3.86 -6.43 -17.26
C HIS A 118 4.33 -5.30 -16.34
N ALA A 119 3.43 -4.75 -15.51
CA ALA A 119 3.78 -3.72 -14.54
C ALA A 119 4.75 -4.27 -13.47
N GLU A 120 4.47 -5.45 -12.93
CA GLU A 120 5.30 -6.12 -11.93
C GLU A 120 6.68 -6.47 -12.49
N ARG A 121 6.73 -7.09 -13.67
CA ARG A 121 7.98 -7.42 -14.37
C ARG A 121 8.84 -6.19 -14.64
N ALA A 122 8.23 -5.07 -15.05
CA ALA A 122 8.96 -3.84 -15.32
C ALA A 122 9.57 -3.25 -14.05
N ALA A 123 8.79 -3.14 -12.97
CA ALA A 123 9.27 -2.61 -11.68
C ALA A 123 10.37 -3.51 -11.08
N THR A 124 10.12 -4.82 -10.99
CA THR A 124 11.07 -5.80 -10.45
C THR A 124 12.34 -5.90 -11.31
N GLY A 125 12.22 -5.87 -12.64
CA GLY A 125 13.37 -5.82 -13.54
C GLY A 125 14.23 -4.56 -13.35
N ALA A 126 13.60 -3.40 -13.18
CA ALA A 126 14.32 -2.15 -12.91
C ALA A 126 15.00 -2.15 -11.53
N LEU A 127 14.38 -2.76 -10.52
CA LEU A 127 14.95 -2.92 -9.18
C LEU A 127 16.19 -3.84 -9.20
N LEU A 128 16.12 -4.98 -9.89
CA LEU A 128 17.25 -5.88 -10.06
C LEU A 128 18.41 -5.20 -10.79
N ALA A 129 18.11 -4.43 -11.85
CA ALA A 129 19.11 -3.66 -12.57
C ALA A 129 19.77 -2.59 -11.68
N TYR A 130 19.01 -1.95 -10.78
CA TYR A 130 19.56 -1.05 -9.77
C TYR A 130 20.54 -1.76 -8.84
N TYR A 131 20.16 -2.91 -8.26
CA TYR A 131 21.05 -3.65 -7.36
C TYR A 131 22.34 -4.09 -8.05
N GLN A 132 22.26 -4.58 -9.29
CA GLN A 132 23.43 -4.92 -10.09
C GLN A 132 24.32 -3.69 -10.35
N THR A 133 23.71 -2.54 -10.65
CA THR A 133 24.43 -1.29 -10.92
C THR A 133 25.11 -0.73 -9.68
N VAL A 134 24.48 -0.80 -8.50
CA VAL A 134 25.10 -0.34 -7.25
C VAL A 134 26.32 -1.18 -6.90
N GLY A 135 26.30 -2.48 -7.18
CA GLY A 135 27.43 -3.38 -6.89
C GLY A 135 28.63 -3.23 -7.83
N THR A 136 28.45 -2.72 -9.05
CA THR A 136 29.47 -2.79 -10.12
C THR A 136 29.69 -1.49 -10.91
N GLY A 137 28.79 -0.51 -10.77
CA GLY A 137 28.75 0.72 -11.56
C GLY A 137 29.29 1.95 -10.83
N THR A 138 29.15 3.11 -11.47
CA THR A 138 29.47 4.41 -10.85
C THR A 138 28.27 4.96 -10.08
N PHE A 139 28.51 5.93 -9.22
CA PHE A 139 27.45 6.63 -8.50
C PHE A 139 26.40 7.23 -9.45
N GLU A 140 26.82 7.87 -10.53
CA GLU A 140 25.93 8.46 -11.54
C GLU A 140 25.03 7.40 -12.19
N LYS A 141 25.59 6.23 -12.52
CA LYS A 141 24.81 5.12 -13.08
C LYS A 141 23.80 4.57 -12.07
N ALA A 142 24.15 4.52 -10.78
CA ALA A 142 23.23 4.13 -9.72
C ALA A 142 22.07 5.13 -9.58
N ILE A 143 22.35 6.43 -9.68
CA ILE A 143 21.34 7.50 -9.71
C ILE A 143 20.38 7.33 -10.88
N GLU A 144 20.90 7.07 -12.07
CA GLU A 144 20.04 6.82 -13.23
C GLU A 144 19.20 5.54 -13.07
N ALA A 145 19.78 4.50 -12.47
CA ALA A 145 19.07 3.25 -12.22
C ALA A 145 17.94 3.40 -11.21
N ILE A 146 18.14 4.12 -10.10
CA ILE A 146 17.06 4.38 -9.13
C ILE A 146 15.97 5.28 -9.72
N ILE A 147 16.31 6.25 -10.58
CA ILE A 147 15.33 7.05 -11.32
C ILE A 147 14.47 6.16 -12.23
N ARG A 148 15.10 5.24 -12.97
CA ARG A 148 14.38 4.28 -13.82
C ARG A 148 13.46 3.37 -13.00
N PHE A 149 13.95 2.87 -11.86
CA PHE A 149 13.15 2.08 -10.93
C PHE A 149 11.95 2.87 -10.42
N ALA A 150 12.14 4.07 -9.88
CA ALA A 150 11.06 4.89 -9.36
C ALA A 150 9.99 5.22 -10.43
N ARG A 151 10.38 5.40 -11.70
CA ARG A 151 9.43 5.56 -12.81
C ARG A 151 8.61 4.31 -13.08
N ALA A 152 9.25 3.14 -13.10
CA ALA A 152 8.58 1.86 -13.30
C ALA A 152 7.66 1.51 -12.13
N ASP A 153 8.13 1.72 -10.90
CA ASP A 153 7.38 1.47 -9.68
C ASP A 153 6.18 2.41 -9.54
N ALA A 154 6.35 3.70 -9.86
CA ALA A 154 5.22 4.63 -9.94
C ALA A 154 4.18 4.18 -10.98
N ALA A 155 4.61 3.61 -12.13
CA ALA A 155 3.66 3.07 -13.11
C ALA A 155 2.89 1.86 -12.57
N ARG A 156 3.56 0.99 -11.81
CA ARG A 156 2.94 -0.11 -11.09
C ARG A 156 1.90 0.38 -10.08
N PHE A 157 2.24 1.36 -9.24
CA PHE A 157 1.30 1.96 -8.28
C PHE A 157 0.09 2.61 -8.94
N ARG A 158 0.28 3.35 -10.06
CA ARG A 158 -0.86 3.92 -10.80
C ARG A 158 -1.82 2.83 -11.31
N LEU A 159 -1.30 1.69 -11.76
CA LEU A 159 -2.13 0.57 -12.18
C LEU A 159 -2.87 -0.03 -10.98
N ARG A 160 -2.15 -0.30 -9.88
CA ARG A 160 -2.71 -0.86 -8.64
C ARG A 160 -3.84 0.02 -8.08
N ASP A 161 -3.61 1.32 -7.94
CA ASP A 161 -4.62 2.28 -7.47
C ASP A 161 -5.83 2.36 -8.41
N SER A 162 -5.60 2.29 -9.72
CA SER A 162 -6.68 2.30 -10.72
C SER A 162 -7.56 1.06 -10.64
N LEU A 163 -6.96 -0.12 -10.51
CA LEU A 163 -7.70 -1.38 -10.37
C LEU A 163 -8.49 -1.41 -9.06
N ARG A 164 -7.85 -1.02 -7.95
CA ARG A 164 -8.49 -0.96 -6.64
C ARG A 164 -9.61 0.06 -6.60
N ALA A 165 -9.41 1.26 -7.16
CA ALA A 165 -10.47 2.26 -7.29
C ALA A 165 -11.68 1.74 -8.09
N GLN A 166 -11.45 0.97 -9.17
CA GLN A 166 -12.52 0.38 -9.97
C GLN A 166 -13.32 -0.68 -9.21
N ALA A 167 -12.63 -1.59 -8.50
CA ALA A 167 -13.27 -2.63 -7.70
C ALA A 167 -14.09 -2.05 -6.54
N LEU A 168 -13.61 -0.96 -5.94
CA LEU A 168 -14.29 -0.31 -4.81
C LEU A 168 -15.55 0.45 -5.19
N VAL A 169 -15.74 0.88 -6.44
CA VAL A 169 -16.86 1.78 -6.80
C VAL A 169 -18.21 1.19 -6.44
N SER A 170 -18.49 -0.04 -6.85
CA SER A 170 -19.78 -0.68 -6.61
C SER A 170 -19.97 -1.05 -5.14
N LEU A 171 -18.93 -1.60 -4.51
CA LEU A 171 -19.02 -2.09 -3.12
C LEU A 171 -19.26 -0.95 -2.13
N VAL A 172 -18.57 0.18 -2.31
CA VAL A 172 -18.72 1.35 -1.43
C VAL A 172 -20.12 1.94 -1.55
N GLN A 173 -20.75 1.90 -2.73
CA GLN A 173 -22.13 2.41 -2.97
C GLN A 173 -23.21 1.70 -2.15
N GLU A 174 -22.94 0.49 -1.67
CA GLU A 174 -23.87 -0.27 -0.82
C GLU A 174 -23.98 0.29 0.59
N TYR A 175 -23.06 1.18 1.00
CA TYR A 175 -22.95 1.67 2.37
C TYR A 175 -23.07 3.20 2.46
N PRO A 176 -23.76 3.73 3.49
CA PRO A 176 -23.81 5.16 3.75
C PRO A 176 -22.45 5.72 4.19
N SER A 177 -21.59 4.90 4.79
CA SER A 177 -20.24 5.29 5.20
C SER A 177 -19.23 4.16 5.07
N SER A 178 -18.05 4.47 4.54
CA SER A 178 -16.99 3.49 4.28
C SER A 178 -15.60 4.00 4.68
N TYR A 179 -14.79 3.11 5.25
CA TYR A 179 -13.36 3.28 5.44
C TYR A 179 -12.62 2.41 4.41
N ILE A 180 -11.67 2.99 3.70
CA ILE A 180 -10.78 2.30 2.77
C ILE A 180 -9.38 2.41 3.33
N GLU A 181 -8.84 1.30 3.83
CA GLU A 181 -7.47 1.22 4.31
C GLU A 181 -6.50 1.43 3.14
N SER A 182 -5.45 2.22 3.34
CA SER A 182 -4.35 2.25 2.39
C SER A 182 -3.01 2.69 2.99
N GLY A 183 -1.93 2.19 2.42
CA GLY A 183 -0.59 2.71 2.66
C GLY A 183 -0.41 4.14 2.16
N LEU A 184 0.53 4.90 2.76
CA LEU A 184 0.80 6.29 2.39
C LEU A 184 1.10 6.51 0.89
N ILE A 185 1.79 5.55 0.24
CA ILE A 185 2.18 5.66 -1.17
C ILE A 185 0.98 5.68 -2.13
N HIS A 186 -0.14 5.10 -1.71
CA HIS A 186 -1.40 4.99 -2.46
C HIS A 186 -2.25 6.27 -2.39
N TYR A 187 -1.62 7.44 -2.16
CA TYR A 187 -2.33 8.72 -2.07
C TYR A 187 -3.14 9.05 -3.35
N GLN A 188 -2.78 8.50 -4.51
CA GLN A 188 -3.55 8.70 -5.74
C GLN A 188 -4.93 8.01 -5.69
N LEU A 189 -5.09 6.90 -4.96
CA LEU A 189 -6.36 6.19 -4.79
C LEU A 189 -7.51 7.13 -4.39
N TRP A 190 -7.27 8.05 -3.45
CA TRP A 190 -8.25 9.06 -3.04
C TRP A 190 -8.75 9.91 -4.21
N ARG A 191 -7.85 10.36 -5.10
CA ARG A 191 -8.25 11.18 -6.27
C ARG A 191 -9.08 10.36 -7.25
N LEU A 192 -8.66 9.13 -7.53
CA LEU A 192 -9.36 8.22 -8.43
C LEU A 192 -10.77 7.90 -7.94
N LEU A 193 -10.93 7.66 -6.64
CA LEU A 193 -12.24 7.48 -6.03
C LEU A 193 -13.06 8.77 -6.14
N ARG A 194 -12.53 9.91 -5.70
CA ARG A 194 -13.25 11.20 -5.79
C ARG A 194 -13.77 11.49 -7.20
N ASP A 195 -12.96 11.24 -8.22
CA ASP A 195 -13.33 11.49 -9.62
C ASP A 195 -14.40 10.51 -10.14
N ARG A 196 -14.51 9.32 -9.53
CA ARG A 196 -15.55 8.30 -9.82
C ARG A 196 -16.82 8.47 -8.97
N PHE A 197 -16.77 9.25 -7.90
CA PHE A 197 -17.87 9.49 -6.94
C PHE A 197 -18.46 10.93 -6.93
N PRO A 198 -18.46 11.72 -8.02
CA PRO A 198 -18.71 13.17 -7.93
C PRO A 198 -20.14 13.57 -7.51
N SER A 199 -21.13 12.69 -7.68
CA SER A 199 -22.55 12.99 -7.45
C SER A 199 -23.19 12.24 -6.27
N HIS A 200 -22.49 11.30 -5.63
CA HIS A 200 -23.11 10.35 -4.68
C HIS A 200 -22.55 10.42 -3.25
N GLY A 201 -21.37 11.02 -3.04
CA GLY A 201 -20.76 11.07 -1.73
C GLY A 201 -19.54 11.99 -1.62
N ARG A 202 -19.08 12.18 -0.38
CA ARG A 202 -17.86 12.92 -0.08
C ARG A 202 -16.71 11.94 0.15
N VAL A 203 -15.68 11.99 -0.69
CA VAL A 203 -14.45 11.20 -0.52
C VAL A 203 -13.37 12.06 0.14
N GLN A 204 -12.89 11.66 1.31
CA GLN A 204 -11.92 12.40 2.12
C GLN A 204 -10.67 11.54 2.41
N PRO A 205 -9.45 12.08 2.26
CA PRO A 205 -8.27 11.40 2.76
C PRO A 205 -8.13 11.64 4.27
N LEU A 206 -7.75 10.61 5.01
CA LEU A 206 -7.40 10.68 6.43
C LEU A 206 -5.92 10.31 6.57
N PHE A 207 -5.08 11.30 6.85
CA PHE A 207 -3.65 11.08 7.12
C PHE A 207 -3.48 10.75 8.60
N LEU A 208 -3.40 9.46 8.94
CA LEU A 208 -3.41 9.03 10.33
C LEU A 208 -2.10 9.39 11.05
N ALA A 209 -0.97 9.19 10.37
CA ALA A 209 0.33 9.51 10.95
C ALA A 209 0.60 11.03 11.06
N ASP A 210 -0.09 11.88 10.28
CA ASP A 210 -0.07 13.34 10.51
C ASP A 210 -0.71 13.71 11.86
N ALA A 211 -1.72 12.96 12.30
CA ALA A 211 -2.35 13.19 13.60
C ALA A 211 -1.39 12.84 14.75
N ALA A 212 -0.61 11.76 14.59
CA ALA A 212 0.45 11.38 15.51
C ALA A 212 1.61 12.40 15.54
N LEU A 213 2.12 12.84 14.38
CA LEU A 213 3.16 13.87 14.32
C LEU A 213 2.72 15.17 15.01
N LYS A 214 1.46 15.59 14.79
CA LYS A 214 0.91 16.79 15.45
C LYS A 214 0.81 16.63 16.96
N SER A 215 0.43 15.45 17.47
CA SER A 215 0.36 15.22 18.91
C SER A 215 1.75 15.19 19.56
N MET A 216 2.78 14.84 18.79
CA MET A 216 4.19 14.87 19.22
C MET A 216 4.84 16.26 19.10
N GLY A 217 4.18 17.24 18.47
CA GLY A 217 4.72 18.58 18.22
C GLY A 217 5.77 18.63 17.10
N GLU A 218 5.92 17.56 16.33
CA GLU A 218 6.88 17.44 15.25
C GLU A 218 6.37 18.10 13.96
N LYS A 219 7.30 18.61 13.15
CA LYS A 219 7.01 19.24 11.84
C LYS A 219 7.74 18.49 10.75
N GLY A 220 7.02 18.04 9.73
CA GLY A 220 7.62 17.35 8.58
C GLY A 220 6.57 16.64 7.73
N HIS A 221 7.04 15.84 6.78
CA HIS A 221 6.23 14.87 6.05
C HIS A 221 6.85 13.48 6.25
N LEU A 222 6.03 12.45 6.19
CA LEU A 222 6.46 11.06 6.41
C LEU A 222 7.17 10.44 5.19
N TYR A 223 7.17 11.14 4.07
CA TYR A 223 7.72 10.65 2.82
C TYR A 223 9.23 10.82 2.79
N GLY A 224 9.95 9.69 2.76
CA GLY A 224 11.38 9.69 2.50
C GLY A 224 11.68 10.21 1.08
N PRO A 225 12.94 10.53 0.74
CA PRO A 225 13.29 11.01 -0.59
C PRO A 225 12.93 10.05 -1.73
N GLY A 226 12.90 8.75 -1.44
CA GLY A 226 12.43 7.71 -2.37
C GLY A 226 10.93 7.81 -2.63
N ASP A 227 10.12 7.89 -1.57
CA ASP A 227 8.66 8.04 -1.70
C ASP A 227 8.29 9.33 -2.40
N GLN A 228 9.00 10.43 -2.11
CA GLN A 228 8.84 11.69 -2.82
C GLN A 228 9.09 11.53 -4.32
N LEU A 229 10.15 10.82 -4.70
CA LEU A 229 10.48 10.57 -6.10
C LEU A 229 9.40 9.70 -6.78
N THR A 230 8.93 8.65 -6.11
CA THR A 230 7.86 7.79 -6.62
C THR A 230 6.54 8.55 -6.75
N LEU A 231 6.12 9.30 -5.72
CA LEU A 231 4.93 10.15 -5.75
C LEU A 231 5.00 11.21 -6.85
N LEU A 232 6.18 11.80 -7.07
CA LEU A 232 6.40 12.73 -8.17
C LEU A 232 6.03 12.10 -9.51
N TYR A 233 6.44 10.86 -9.76
CA TYR A 233 6.07 10.13 -10.98
C TYR A 233 4.64 9.57 -10.98
N ILE A 234 4.04 9.29 -9.82
CA ILE A 234 2.63 8.92 -9.73
C ILE A 234 1.75 10.07 -10.21
N PHE A 235 2.01 11.29 -9.75
CA PHE A 235 1.20 12.46 -10.11
C PHE A 235 1.65 13.17 -11.40
N HIS A 236 2.92 13.04 -11.78
CA HIS A 236 3.50 13.70 -12.95
C HIS A 236 4.35 12.71 -13.77
N PRO A 237 3.74 11.73 -14.45
CA PRO A 237 4.46 10.64 -15.13
C PRO A 237 5.41 11.11 -16.23
N THR A 238 5.14 12.26 -16.83
CA THR A 238 5.93 12.87 -17.91
C THR A 238 6.86 13.97 -17.44
N ILE A 239 7.01 14.17 -16.12
CA ILE A 239 7.89 15.22 -15.59
C ILE A 239 9.34 14.99 -16.03
N SER A 240 10.02 16.10 -16.30
CA SER A 240 11.44 16.14 -16.59
C SER A 240 12.05 17.35 -15.86
N GLN A 241 12.52 17.11 -14.64
CA GLN A 241 13.28 18.04 -13.81
C GLN A 241 14.58 17.34 -13.35
N PRO A 242 15.59 17.21 -14.23
CA PRO A 242 16.74 16.34 -14.00
C PRO A 242 17.52 16.65 -12.72
N GLY A 243 17.62 17.92 -12.33
CA GLY A 243 18.30 18.31 -11.09
C GLY A 243 17.58 17.82 -9.84
N TRP A 244 16.25 17.94 -9.80
CA TRP A 244 15.45 17.51 -8.65
C TRP A 244 15.33 15.99 -8.58
N GLU A 245 15.10 15.33 -9.74
CA GLU A 245 15.07 13.87 -9.84
C GLU A 245 16.37 13.25 -9.33
N LYS A 246 17.53 13.77 -9.77
CA LYS A 246 18.85 13.30 -9.32
C LYS A 246 19.09 13.55 -7.83
N LEU A 247 18.64 14.69 -7.30
CA LEU A 247 18.78 15.00 -5.88
C LEU A 247 17.97 14.04 -5.00
N LEU A 248 16.70 13.79 -5.35
CA LEU A 248 15.85 12.85 -4.61
C LEU A 248 16.38 11.42 -4.71
N ALA A 249 16.83 11.00 -5.90
CA ALA A 249 17.49 9.73 -6.12
C ALA A 249 18.73 9.55 -5.23
N ALA A 250 19.62 10.55 -5.18
CA ALA A 250 20.82 10.50 -4.36
C ALA A 250 20.49 10.41 -2.87
N ARG A 251 19.54 11.24 -2.41
CA ARG A 251 19.08 11.23 -1.02
C ARG A 251 18.39 9.91 -0.68
N SER A 252 17.64 9.31 -1.59
CA SER A 252 16.99 8.01 -1.38
C SER A 252 18.02 6.90 -1.13
N MET A 253 19.12 6.89 -1.90
CA MET A 253 20.20 5.93 -1.69
C MET A 253 20.83 6.07 -0.30
N ILE A 254 21.10 7.30 0.16
CA ILE A 254 21.63 7.56 1.51
C ILE A 254 20.61 7.18 2.58
N TYR A 255 19.37 7.64 2.43
CA TYR A 255 18.27 7.40 3.35
C TYR A 255 18.06 5.89 3.57
N SER A 256 18.10 5.09 2.50
CA SER A 256 17.95 3.63 2.58
C SER A 256 19.04 2.92 3.40
N LYS A 257 20.17 3.58 3.67
CA LYS A 257 21.29 3.06 4.48
C LYS A 257 21.23 3.47 5.94
N ILE A 258 20.45 4.50 6.27
CA ILE A 258 20.31 5.02 7.64
C ILE A 258 18.96 4.67 8.27
N LEU A 259 17.95 4.35 7.45
CA LEU A 259 16.60 4.01 7.92
C LEU A 259 16.59 2.67 8.67
N GLU A 260 16.00 2.67 9.86
CA GLU A 260 15.68 1.46 10.61
C GLU A 260 14.45 0.77 10.00
N LYS A 261 14.61 -0.49 9.59
CA LYS A 261 13.56 -1.23 8.87
C LYS A 261 12.80 -2.21 9.76
N GLN A 262 13.39 -2.60 10.88
CA GLN A 262 12.85 -3.64 11.75
C GLN A 262 11.60 -3.12 12.50
N GLU A 263 10.62 -3.99 12.72
CA GLU A 263 9.62 -3.75 13.74
C GLU A 263 10.35 -3.67 15.09
N SER A 264 10.06 -2.64 15.87
CA SER A 264 10.60 -2.52 17.23
C SER A 264 9.52 -3.01 18.18
N ASP A 265 9.81 -4.11 18.87
CA ASP A 265 8.97 -4.64 19.95
C ASP A 265 9.25 -3.96 21.30
N GLU A 266 10.22 -3.04 21.35
CA GLU A 266 10.69 -2.42 22.59
C GLU A 266 9.94 -1.12 22.93
N GLU A 267 9.90 -0.82 24.24
CA GLU A 267 9.25 0.31 24.94
C GLU A 267 9.78 1.72 24.53
N GLY A 268 10.05 1.94 23.25
CA GLY A 268 10.64 3.13 22.66
C GLY A 268 9.65 4.27 22.44
N GLY A 269 8.90 4.66 23.49
CA GLY A 269 8.03 5.83 23.46
C GLY A 269 6.84 5.77 22.49
N THR A 270 6.06 6.84 22.43
CA THR A 270 4.89 6.91 21.54
C THR A 270 5.35 7.20 20.10
N PHE A 271 5.12 6.23 19.20
CA PHE A 271 5.44 6.30 17.77
C PHE A 271 6.94 6.35 17.40
N PRO A 272 7.72 5.28 17.65
CA PRO A 272 9.16 5.26 17.38
C PRO A 272 9.49 5.54 15.90
N HIS A 273 8.80 4.89 14.96
CA HIS A 273 9.08 4.98 13.52
C HIS A 273 8.61 6.29 12.86
N LEU A 274 7.93 7.18 13.60
CA LEU A 274 7.59 8.52 13.09
C LEU A 274 8.73 9.54 13.27
N ARG A 275 9.82 9.14 13.93
CA ARG A 275 10.98 10.00 14.22
C ARG A 275 12.17 9.77 13.28
N ASP A 276 12.06 8.80 12.37
CA ASP A 276 13.13 8.36 11.46
C ASP A 276 13.22 9.17 10.14
#